data_AF-A0A7C3UNL3-F1
#
_entry.id   AF-A0A7C3UNL3-F1
#
_cell.length_a   1.000
_cell.length_b   1.000
_cell.length_c   1.000
_cell.angle_alpha   90.00
_cell.angle_beta   90.00
_cell.angle_gamma   90.00
#
_symmetry.space_group_name_H-M   'P 1'
#
loop_
_entity.id
_entity.type
_entity.pdbx_description
1 polymer ?
#
loop_
_entity_poly.entity_id
_entity_poly.type
_entity_poly.pdbx_seq_one_letter_code
_entity_poly.pdbx_strand_id
1 'polypeptide(L)'
;MKKIYLLFLIFNLVFATTFSFSPPEGKGKVGEKRTFQLEARYQHLPCLVGIKTVEITYENLLPVSVGEWESISPGRFRKIITVKLKKAGKGKIKVTHLCPIKESKGEAVITIEKRTFEEAHREAKDLLTDLFLGRPINLEDLKLTLKELLTDFPPPKDKKDFLAKARLILEEIEKIQNLTSQAIEGE
;
A
#
# COMPACT_ATOMS: atom_id res chain seq x y z
N MET A 1 26.04 -44.94 -2.55
CA MET A 1 26.36 -43.50 -2.57
C MET A 1 25.41 -42.66 -3.45
N LYS A 2 25.09 -43.04 -4.70
CA LYS A 2 24.19 -42.24 -5.59
C LYS A 2 22.78 -41.93 -5.03
N LYS A 3 22.18 -42.82 -4.23
CA LYS A 3 20.82 -42.62 -3.66
C LYS A 3 20.74 -41.52 -2.58
N ILE A 4 21.82 -41.29 -1.83
CA ILE A 4 21.86 -40.27 -0.76
C ILE A 4 21.98 -38.86 -1.36
N TYR A 5 22.77 -38.69 -2.42
CA TYR A 5 22.87 -37.43 -3.14
C TYR A 5 21.56 -37.02 -3.83
N LEU A 6 20.81 -38.00 -4.36
CA LEU A 6 19.49 -37.75 -4.96
C LEU A 6 18.47 -37.27 -3.92
N LEU A 7 18.46 -37.89 -2.73
CA LEU A 7 17.62 -37.48 -1.60
C LEU A 7 17.98 -36.05 -1.13
N PHE A 8 19.26 -35.69 -1.08
CA PHE A 8 19.69 -34.35 -0.66
C PHE A 8 19.29 -33.25 -1.67
N LEU A 9 19.33 -33.55 -2.97
CA LEU A 9 18.86 -32.67 -4.04
C LEU A 9 17.33 -32.49 -4.02
N ILE A 10 16.58 -33.58 -3.80
CA ILE A 10 15.11 -33.53 -3.67
C ILE A 10 14.71 -32.76 -2.41
N PHE A 11 15.39 -32.96 -1.27
CA PHE A 11 15.04 -32.31 -0.01
C PHE A 11 15.24 -30.80 -0.05
N ASN A 12 16.30 -30.31 -0.70
CA ASN A 12 16.53 -28.87 -0.87
C ASN A 12 15.55 -28.21 -1.85
N LEU A 13 14.90 -28.97 -2.73
CA LEU A 13 13.87 -28.43 -3.64
C LEU A 13 12.54 -28.16 -2.92
N VAL A 14 12.27 -28.69 -1.72
CA VAL A 14 10.93 -28.60 -1.10
C VAL A 14 10.70 -27.31 -0.29
N PHE A 15 11.76 -26.56 0.02
CA PHE A 15 11.63 -25.40 0.90
C PHE A 15 11.13 -24.18 0.15
N ALA A 16 10.00 -23.63 0.60
CA ALA A 16 9.39 -22.43 0.03
C ALA A 16 10.26 -21.18 0.25
N THR A 17 10.03 -20.15 -0.55
CA THR A 17 10.58 -18.81 -0.27
C THR A 17 9.94 -18.28 1.01
N THR A 18 10.75 -17.70 1.91
CA THR A 18 10.22 -17.02 3.10
C THR A 18 10.17 -15.52 2.88
N PHE A 19 9.05 -14.91 3.27
CA PHE A 19 8.87 -13.46 3.30
C PHE A 19 8.79 -12.97 4.74
N SER A 20 9.47 -11.89 5.05
CA SER A 20 9.40 -11.22 6.34
C SER A 20 9.28 -9.72 6.16
N PHE A 21 8.49 -9.09 7.02
CA PHE A 21 8.33 -7.65 7.06
C PHE A 21 9.01 -7.07 8.29
N SER A 22 9.61 -5.90 8.13
CA SER A 22 10.13 -5.09 9.23
C SER A 22 9.57 -3.66 9.14
N PRO A 23 8.79 -3.21 10.14
CA PRO A 23 8.24 -4.02 11.22
C PRO A 23 7.19 -5.04 10.69
N PRO A 24 6.96 -6.18 11.37
CA PRO A 24 5.96 -7.18 10.94
C PRO A 24 4.52 -6.67 11.16
N GLU A 25 4.36 -5.79 12.14
CA GLU A 25 3.11 -5.16 12.49
C GLU A 25 3.30 -3.64 12.61
N GLY A 26 2.24 -2.89 12.38
CA GLY A 26 2.26 -1.44 12.50
C GLY A 26 1.01 -0.90 13.19
N LYS A 27 1.11 0.35 13.63
CA LYS A 27 -0.02 1.13 14.13
C LYS A 27 0.04 2.54 13.55
N GLY A 28 -1.10 3.15 13.25
CA GLY A 28 -1.15 4.55 12.82
C GLY A 28 -2.58 5.04 12.65
N LYS A 29 -2.73 6.31 12.29
CA LYS A 29 -4.03 6.92 12.01
C LYS A 29 -4.32 6.99 10.50
N VAL A 30 -5.59 7.04 10.13
CA VAL A 30 -6.00 7.33 8.74
C VAL A 30 -5.27 8.58 8.24
N GLY A 31 -4.72 8.50 7.02
CA GLY A 31 -3.93 9.56 6.40
C GLY A 31 -2.42 9.47 6.66
N GLU A 32 -1.96 8.76 7.69
CA GLU A 32 -0.52 8.62 7.94
C GLU A 32 0.17 7.75 6.88
N LYS A 33 1.46 8.00 6.66
CA LYS A 33 2.33 7.14 5.85
C LYS A 33 3.10 6.20 6.76
N ARG A 34 3.24 4.94 6.34
CA ARG A 34 4.04 3.91 7.00
C ARG A 34 4.95 3.23 6.00
N THR A 35 6.19 3.00 6.40
CA THR A 35 7.20 2.34 5.58
C THR A 35 7.52 0.97 6.17
N PHE A 36 7.58 -0.02 5.29
CA PHE A 36 7.87 -1.41 5.59
C PHE A 36 9.02 -1.89 4.72
N GLN A 37 9.93 -2.64 5.31
CA GLN A 37 10.95 -3.39 4.60
C GLN A 37 10.46 -4.82 4.41
N LEU A 38 10.19 -5.21 3.17
CA LEU A 38 9.90 -6.58 2.78
C LEU A 38 11.22 -7.27 2.42
N GLU A 39 11.52 -8.37 3.10
CA GLU A 39 12.62 -9.25 2.76
C GLU A 39 12.10 -10.57 2.22
N ALA A 40 12.77 -11.08 1.19
CA ALA A 40 12.54 -12.38 0.62
C ALA A 40 13.82 -13.21 0.72
N ARG A 41 13.70 -14.44 1.23
CA ARG A 41 14.81 -15.39 1.31
C ARG A 41 14.43 -16.68 0.62
N TYR A 42 15.16 -17.00 -0.45
CA TYR A 42 15.08 -18.28 -1.12
C TYR A 42 15.69 -19.34 -0.22
N GLN A 43 14.90 -20.36 0.09
CA GLN A 43 15.35 -21.51 0.86
C GLN A 43 15.78 -22.67 -0.02
N HIS A 44 15.37 -22.67 -1.29
CA HIS A 44 15.83 -23.59 -2.32
C HIS A 44 16.70 -22.85 -3.34
N LEU A 45 17.88 -23.40 -3.65
CA LEU A 45 18.78 -22.87 -4.67
C LEU A 45 19.04 -23.94 -5.75
N PRO A 46 18.90 -23.60 -7.04
CA PRO A 46 18.37 -22.35 -7.58
C PRO A 46 16.83 -22.29 -7.54
N CYS A 47 16.26 -21.14 -7.15
CA CYS A 47 14.87 -20.84 -7.51
C CYS A 47 14.84 -20.41 -8.97
N LEU A 48 14.13 -21.15 -9.81
CA LEU A 48 14.03 -20.86 -11.24
C LEU A 48 13.09 -19.69 -11.55
N VAL A 49 12.33 -19.23 -10.55
CA VAL A 49 11.42 -18.09 -10.68
C VAL A 49 12.08 -16.86 -10.05
N GLY A 50 12.25 -15.82 -10.86
CA GLY A 50 12.87 -14.58 -10.39
C GLY A 50 11.99 -13.83 -9.38
N ILE A 51 12.64 -13.11 -8.46
CA ILE A 51 11.96 -12.36 -7.39
C ILE A 51 11.03 -11.25 -7.93
N LYS A 52 11.23 -10.84 -9.18
CA LYS A 52 10.39 -9.84 -9.84
C LYS A 52 8.96 -10.31 -10.11
N THR A 53 8.67 -11.62 -10.06
CA THR A 53 7.31 -12.17 -10.25
C THR A 53 6.46 -12.15 -8.97
N VAL A 54 7.02 -11.66 -7.86
CA VAL A 54 6.30 -11.55 -6.58
C VAL A 54 5.17 -10.53 -6.72
N GLU A 55 3.95 -10.95 -6.40
CA GLU A 55 2.76 -10.10 -6.36
C GLU A 55 2.61 -9.49 -4.97
N ILE A 56 2.26 -8.19 -4.91
CA ILE A 56 1.99 -7.46 -3.67
C ILE A 56 0.61 -6.83 -3.76
N THR A 57 -0.26 -7.17 -2.82
CA THR A 57 -1.62 -6.62 -2.73
C THR A 57 -1.81 -5.84 -1.44
N TYR A 58 -2.70 -4.85 -1.50
CA TYR A 58 -2.93 -3.86 -0.43
C TYR A 58 -4.41 -3.84 -0.05
N GLU A 59 -4.71 -3.97 1.23
CA GLU A 59 -6.07 -3.92 1.77
C GLU A 59 -6.16 -2.76 2.78
N ASN A 60 -7.12 -1.84 2.59
CA ASN A 60 -7.27 -0.61 3.39
C ASN A 60 -5.99 0.27 3.43
N LEU A 61 -5.15 0.17 2.41
CA LEU A 61 -3.90 0.91 2.25
C LEU A 61 -3.81 1.43 0.81
N LEU A 62 -3.12 2.55 0.61
CA LEU A 62 -2.78 3.07 -0.70
C LEU A 62 -1.25 3.02 -0.88
N PRO A 63 -0.70 2.33 -1.90
CA PRO A 63 0.73 2.37 -2.15
C PRO A 63 1.14 3.79 -2.57
N VAL A 64 2.09 4.38 -1.84
CA VAL A 64 2.66 5.70 -2.15
C VAL A 64 3.96 5.55 -2.92
N SER A 65 4.82 4.63 -2.47
CA SER A 65 6.05 4.29 -3.17
C SER A 65 6.36 2.81 -2.96
N VAL A 66 6.67 2.12 -4.04
CA VAL A 66 7.05 0.71 -4.01
C VAL A 66 8.42 0.61 -4.67
N GLY A 67 9.47 0.44 -3.88
CA GLY A 67 10.84 0.37 -4.37
C GLY A 67 11.09 -0.85 -5.25
N GLU A 68 12.23 -0.86 -5.94
CA GLU A 68 12.69 -2.04 -6.67
C GLU A 68 13.21 -3.13 -5.73
N TRP A 69 13.35 -4.36 -6.24
CA TRP A 69 14.01 -5.43 -5.50
C TRP A 69 15.53 -5.24 -5.51
N GLU A 70 16.12 -5.16 -4.33
CA GLU A 70 17.57 -5.10 -4.12
C GLU A 70 18.09 -6.47 -3.68
N SER A 71 19.21 -6.93 -4.22
CA SER A 71 19.88 -8.14 -3.72
C SER A 71 20.79 -7.76 -2.54
N ILE A 72 20.51 -8.34 -1.37
CA ILE A 72 21.36 -8.17 -0.17
C ILE A 72 22.54 -9.16 -0.23
N SER A 73 22.24 -10.40 -0.63
CA SER A 73 23.20 -11.49 -0.80
C SER A 73 22.58 -12.57 -1.69
N PRO A 74 23.34 -13.61 -2.11
CA PRO A 74 22.78 -14.69 -2.92
C PRO A 74 21.54 -15.33 -2.27
N GLY A 75 20.41 -15.28 -2.98
CA GLY A 75 19.12 -15.78 -2.51
C GLY A 75 18.42 -14.92 -1.45
N ARG A 76 18.89 -13.70 -1.17
CA ARG A 76 18.24 -12.74 -0.27
C ARG A 76 17.99 -11.41 -0.97
N PHE A 77 16.75 -10.95 -0.88
CA PHE A 77 16.29 -9.73 -1.54
C PHE A 77 15.52 -8.85 -0.57
N ARG A 78 15.52 -7.56 -0.85
CA ARG A 78 14.81 -6.55 -0.07
C ARG A 78 14.02 -5.62 -0.99
N LYS A 79 12.89 -5.13 -0.50
CA LYS A 79 12.06 -4.12 -1.15
C LYS A 79 11.48 -3.18 -0.10
N ILE A 80 11.57 -1.87 -0.32
CA ILE A 80 11.01 -0.86 0.58
C ILE A 80 9.62 -0.46 0.06
N ILE A 81 8.62 -0.51 0.94
CA ILE A 81 7.22 -0.26 0.60
C ILE A 81 6.70 0.84 1.53
N THR A 82 6.26 1.96 0.97
CA THR A 82 5.58 3.02 1.72
C THR A 82 4.11 3.05 1.32
N VAL A 83 3.25 2.97 2.32
CA VAL A 83 1.79 2.98 2.17
C VAL A 83 1.17 4.14 2.94
N LYS A 84 0.07 4.69 2.43
CA LYS A 84 -0.82 5.60 3.16
C LYS A 84 -1.98 4.81 3.76
N LEU A 85 -2.32 5.08 5.01
CA LEU A 85 -3.39 4.39 5.73
C LEU A 85 -4.74 4.94 5.27
N LYS A 86 -5.55 4.11 4.59
CA LYS A 86 -6.76 4.59 3.87
C LYS A 86 -8.01 4.64 4.75
N LYS A 87 -8.23 3.61 5.56
CA LYS A 87 -9.48 3.43 6.31
C LYS A 87 -9.20 2.83 7.68
N ALA A 88 -9.92 3.30 8.69
CA ALA A 88 -9.83 2.76 10.04
C ALA A 88 -10.19 1.26 10.07
N GLY A 89 -9.52 0.51 10.93
CA GLY A 89 -9.63 -0.95 11.03
C GLY A 89 -8.28 -1.63 10.79
N LYS A 90 -8.29 -2.77 10.10
CA LYS A 90 -7.06 -3.51 9.76
C LYS A 90 -6.63 -3.21 8.32
N GLY A 91 -5.43 -2.68 8.17
CA GLY A 91 -4.71 -2.60 6.91
C GLY A 91 -3.80 -3.80 6.72
N LYS A 92 -3.64 -4.29 5.49
CA LYS A 92 -2.79 -5.44 5.20
C LYS A 92 -1.95 -5.23 3.95
N ILE A 93 -0.67 -5.60 4.03
CA ILE A 93 0.21 -5.79 2.87
C ILE A 93 0.39 -7.29 2.73
N LYS A 94 -0.09 -7.88 1.63
CA LYS A 94 0.03 -9.31 1.36
C LYS A 94 0.97 -9.52 0.20
N VAL A 95 1.80 -10.54 0.30
CA VAL A 95 2.81 -10.91 -0.70
C VAL A 95 2.60 -12.35 -1.08
N THR A 96 2.56 -12.62 -2.37
CA THR A 96 2.42 -13.97 -2.92
C THR A 96 3.51 -14.21 -3.95
N HIS A 97 4.14 -15.37 -3.88
CA HIS A 97 5.09 -15.82 -4.88
C HIS A 97 4.80 -17.26 -5.25
N LEU A 98 4.47 -17.46 -6.52
CA LEU A 98 4.21 -18.78 -7.06
C LEU A 98 5.49 -19.29 -7.75
N CYS A 99 6.06 -20.36 -7.21
CA CYS A 99 7.08 -21.14 -7.91
C CYS A 99 6.52 -22.51 -8.31
N PRO A 100 7.12 -23.23 -9.28
CA PRO A 100 6.66 -24.55 -9.74
C PRO A 100 6.52 -25.59 -8.63
N ILE A 101 7.19 -25.37 -7.51
CA ILE A 101 7.25 -26.28 -6.37
C ILE A 101 6.13 -25.94 -5.38
N LYS A 102 6.01 -24.66 -4.99
CA LYS A 102 5.08 -24.24 -3.93
C LYS A 102 4.77 -22.75 -3.98
N GLU A 103 3.55 -22.41 -3.56
CA GLU A 103 3.16 -21.04 -3.28
C GLU A 103 3.74 -20.57 -1.93
N SER A 104 4.37 -19.40 -1.94
CA SER A 104 4.95 -18.75 -0.76
C SER A 104 4.17 -17.46 -0.46
N LYS A 105 3.83 -17.23 0.81
CA LYS A 105 3.03 -16.06 1.25
C LYS A 105 3.71 -15.32 2.40
N GLY A 106 3.48 -14.01 2.45
CA GLY A 106 3.84 -13.14 3.58
C GLY A 106 2.75 -12.10 3.82
N GLU A 107 2.60 -11.66 5.06
CA GLU A 107 1.64 -10.60 5.43
C GLU A 107 2.28 -9.65 6.45
N ALA A 108 2.04 -8.35 6.29
CA ALA A 108 2.18 -7.35 7.35
C ALA A 108 0.80 -6.77 7.69
N VAL A 109 0.52 -6.63 8.98
CA VAL A 109 -0.76 -6.12 9.48
C VAL A 109 -0.57 -4.77 10.15
N ILE A 110 -1.43 -3.80 9.80
CA ILE A 110 -1.43 -2.47 10.38
C ILE A 110 -2.76 -2.23 11.09
N THR A 111 -2.71 -1.83 12.35
CA THR A 111 -3.88 -1.29 13.05
C THR A 111 -4.04 0.19 12.72
N ILE A 112 -5.16 0.53 12.09
CA ILE A 112 -5.47 1.87 11.63
C ILE A 112 -6.55 2.48 12.52
N GLU A 113 -6.19 3.50 13.27
CA GLU A 113 -7.10 4.26 14.11
C GLU A 113 -7.78 5.38 13.32
N LYS A 114 -8.97 5.77 13.77
CA LYS A 114 -9.62 6.99 13.28
C LYS A 114 -8.81 8.21 13.71
N ARG A 115 -8.75 9.22 12.85
CA ARG A 115 -8.31 10.57 13.23
C ARG A 115 -9.50 11.39 13.74
N THR A 116 -9.24 12.53 14.37
CA THR A 116 -10.29 13.47 14.75
C THR A 116 -10.74 14.33 13.56
N PHE A 117 -11.91 14.96 13.68
CA PHE A 117 -12.39 15.89 12.66
C PHE A 117 -11.39 17.03 12.44
N GLU A 118 -10.80 17.56 13.51
CA GLU A 118 -9.84 18.66 13.47
C GLU A 118 -8.57 18.27 12.72
N GLU A 119 -8.09 17.05 12.92
CA GLU A 119 -6.95 16.49 12.19
C GLU A 119 -7.26 16.39 10.69
N ALA A 120 -8.43 15.84 10.33
CA ALA A 120 -8.86 15.72 8.94
C ALA A 120 -9.09 17.09 8.27
N HIS A 121 -9.71 18.02 8.99
CA HIS A 121 -10.02 19.36 8.50
C HIS A 121 -8.75 20.18 8.25
N ARG A 122 -7.75 20.05 9.12
CA ARG A 122 -6.44 20.68 8.92
C ARG A 122 -5.75 20.14 7.66
N GLU A 123 -5.64 18.82 7.51
CA GLU A 123 -5.03 18.24 6.29
C GLU A 123 -5.78 18.66 5.03
N ALA A 124 -7.12 18.67 5.05
CA ALA A 124 -7.91 19.13 3.91
C ALA A 124 -7.62 20.60 3.59
N LYS A 125 -7.56 21.47 4.60
CA LYS A 125 -7.24 22.88 4.41
C LYS A 125 -5.86 23.06 3.79
N ASP A 126 -4.86 22.31 4.26
CA ASP A 126 -3.49 22.39 3.76
C ASP A 126 -3.42 21.91 2.30
N LEU A 127 -4.01 20.76 1.99
CA LEU A 127 -4.08 20.22 0.62
C LEU A 127 -4.83 21.14 -0.35
N LEU A 128 -5.94 21.73 0.09
CA LEU A 128 -6.69 22.71 -0.71
C LEU A 128 -5.88 23.99 -0.90
N THR A 129 -5.18 24.45 0.12
CA THR A 129 -4.33 25.65 0.02
C THR A 129 -3.22 25.40 -1.01
N ASP A 130 -2.55 24.25 -0.93
CA ASP A 130 -1.53 23.89 -1.91
C ASP A 130 -2.10 23.78 -3.33
N LEU A 131 -3.30 23.22 -3.51
CA LEU A 131 -4.00 23.19 -4.79
C LEU A 131 -4.25 24.60 -5.35
N PHE A 132 -4.80 25.51 -4.54
CA PHE A 132 -5.10 26.89 -4.97
C PHE A 132 -3.84 27.72 -5.24
N LEU A 133 -2.74 27.40 -4.57
CA LEU A 133 -1.43 28.03 -4.81
C LEU A 133 -0.67 27.40 -5.99
N GLY A 134 -1.25 26.42 -6.69
CA GLY A 134 -0.61 25.72 -7.81
C GLY A 134 0.59 24.86 -7.40
N ARG A 135 0.67 24.48 -6.12
CA ARG A 135 1.73 23.60 -5.62
C ARG A 135 1.42 22.14 -5.96
N PRO A 136 2.44 21.29 -6.09
CA PRO A 136 2.22 19.87 -6.33
C PRO A 136 1.41 19.24 -5.19
N ILE A 137 0.29 18.61 -5.52
CA ILE A 137 -0.52 17.84 -4.58
C ILE A 137 -0.79 16.43 -5.11
N ASN A 138 -0.98 15.49 -4.20
CA ASN A 138 -1.55 14.18 -4.54
C ASN A 138 -3.08 14.28 -4.52
N LEU A 139 -3.72 14.22 -5.69
CA LEU A 139 -5.18 14.33 -5.81
C LEU A 139 -5.92 13.20 -5.09
N GLU A 140 -5.35 11.99 -5.02
CA GLU A 140 -5.97 10.87 -4.31
C GLU A 140 -5.95 11.11 -2.80
N ASP A 141 -4.91 11.76 -2.28
CA ASP A 141 -4.81 12.17 -0.88
C ASP A 141 -5.88 13.21 -0.52
N LEU A 142 -6.09 14.20 -1.40
CA LEU A 142 -7.15 15.20 -1.24
C LEU A 142 -8.53 14.55 -1.29
N LYS A 143 -8.78 13.71 -2.30
CA LYS A 143 -10.05 12.98 -2.46
C LYS A 143 -10.37 12.15 -1.23
N LEU A 144 -9.41 11.37 -0.72
CA LEU A 144 -9.59 10.56 0.48
C LEU A 144 -9.96 11.42 1.69
N THR A 145 -9.23 12.51 1.89
CA THR A 145 -9.42 13.41 3.04
C THR A 145 -10.78 14.11 2.99
N LEU A 146 -11.20 14.58 1.82
CA LEU A 146 -12.52 15.21 1.66
C LEU A 146 -13.66 14.20 1.86
N LYS A 147 -13.53 12.97 1.35
CA LYS A 147 -14.52 11.91 1.60
C LYS A 147 -14.70 11.65 3.08
N GLU A 148 -13.59 11.45 3.79
CA GLU A 148 -13.63 11.19 5.23
C GLU A 148 -14.31 12.33 6.00
N LEU A 149 -14.02 13.59 5.65
CA LEU A 149 -14.67 14.76 6.26
C LEU A 149 -16.19 14.80 6.04
N LEU A 150 -16.66 14.32 4.90
CA LEU A 150 -18.06 14.39 4.51
C LEU A 150 -18.88 13.19 4.99
N THR A 151 -18.26 12.03 5.21
CA THR A 151 -18.95 10.77 5.54
C THR A 151 -18.73 10.29 6.96
N ASP A 152 -17.53 10.48 7.52
CA ASP A 152 -17.10 9.77 8.72
C ASP A 152 -17.23 10.61 10.00
N PHE A 153 -17.51 11.90 9.86
CA PHE A 153 -17.68 12.84 10.98
C PHE A 153 -19.05 13.54 10.95
N PRO A 154 -19.70 13.74 12.11
CA PRO A 154 -20.85 14.63 12.19
C PRO A 154 -20.39 16.07 11.87
N PRO A 155 -21.06 16.78 10.95
CA PRO A 155 -20.64 18.11 10.52
C PRO A 155 -20.78 19.12 11.67
N PRO A 156 -19.70 19.78 12.10
CA PRO A 156 -19.80 20.86 13.07
C PRO A 156 -20.65 22.00 12.50
N LYS A 157 -21.55 22.57 13.31
CA LYS A 157 -22.46 23.65 12.86
C LYS A 157 -21.70 24.85 12.31
N ASP A 158 -20.53 25.14 12.84
CA ASP A 158 -19.65 26.26 12.48
C ASP A 158 -18.77 25.99 11.25
N LYS A 159 -18.80 24.77 10.70
CA LYS A 159 -18.00 24.37 9.52
C LYS A 159 -18.83 24.06 8.28
N LYS A 160 -20.13 24.37 8.29
CA LYS A 160 -21.05 24.07 7.18
C LYS A 160 -20.57 24.61 5.83
N ASP A 161 -20.11 25.85 5.78
CA ASP A 161 -19.66 26.49 4.53
C ASP A 161 -18.41 25.81 3.96
N PHE A 162 -17.48 25.42 4.84
CA PHE A 162 -16.30 24.67 4.44
C PHE A 162 -16.70 23.30 3.86
N LEU A 163 -17.60 22.58 4.54
CA LEU A 163 -18.05 21.26 4.10
C LEU A 163 -18.84 21.32 2.79
N ALA A 164 -19.62 22.38 2.55
CA ALA A 164 -20.28 22.61 1.27
C ALA A 164 -19.26 22.80 0.13
N LYS A 165 -18.21 23.61 0.36
CA LYS A 165 -17.13 23.80 -0.62
C LYS A 165 -16.32 22.52 -0.84
N ALA A 166 -16.00 21.80 0.23
CA ALA A 166 -15.32 20.51 0.17
C ALA A 166 -16.07 19.50 -0.71
N ARG A 167 -17.41 19.48 -0.61
CA ARG A 167 -18.26 18.64 -1.46
C ARG A 167 -18.15 19.00 -2.94
N LEU A 168 -18.27 20.28 -3.28
CA LEU A 168 -18.15 20.74 -4.68
C LEU A 168 -16.77 20.38 -5.28
N ILE A 169 -15.71 20.54 -4.50
CA ILE A 169 -14.35 20.20 -4.95
C ILE A 169 -14.21 18.69 -5.15
N LEU A 170 -14.75 17.88 -4.24
CA LEU A 170 -14.74 16.43 -4.37
C LEU A 170 -15.49 15.97 -5.64
N GLU A 171 -16.65 16.55 -5.92
CA GLU A 171 -17.44 16.27 -7.13
C GLU A 171 -16.65 16.60 -8.42
N GLU A 172 -15.97 17.75 -8.46
CA GLU A 172 -15.18 18.12 -9.64
C GLU A 172 -13.95 17.22 -9.82
N ILE A 173 -13.28 16.80 -8.73
CA ILE A 173 -12.19 15.81 -8.79
C ILE A 173 -12.69 14.50 -9.40
N GLU A 174 -13.84 13.99 -8.95
CA GLU A 174 -14.41 12.74 -9.47
C GLU A 174 -14.80 12.85 -10.94
N LYS A 175 -15.37 13.98 -11.35
CA LYS A 175 -15.70 14.27 -12.74
C LYS A 175 -14.47 14.30 -13.64
N ILE A 176 -13.40 15.01 -13.24
CA ILE A 176 -12.13 15.06 -13.99
C ILE A 176 -11.54 13.65 -14.15
N GLN A 177 -11.52 12.86 -13.07
CA GLN A 177 -11.01 11.49 -13.11
C GLN A 177 -11.81 10.60 -14.08
N ASN A 178 -13.15 10.70 -14.06
CA ASN A 178 -14.00 9.93 -14.97
C ASN A 178 -13.76 10.28 -16.43
N LEU A 179 -13.64 11.58 -16.75
CA LEU A 179 -13.35 12.03 -18.11
C LEU A 179 -11.97 11.54 -18.59
N THR A 180 -10.98 11.54 -17.69
CA THR A 180 -9.63 11.07 -18.00
C THR A 180 -9.63 9.56 -18.29
N SER A 181 -10.36 8.76 -17.51
CA SER A 181 -10.48 7.31 -17.76
C SER A 181 -11.15 7.02 -19.11
N GLN A 182 -12.22 7.76 -19.44
CA GLN A 182 -12.92 7.60 -20.72
C GLN A 182 -12.07 7.98 -21.93
N ALA A 183 -11.21 8.99 -21.79
CA ALA A 183 -10.29 9.39 -22.86
C ALA A 183 -9.22 8.32 -23.12
N ILE A 184 -8.76 7.62 -22.08
CA ILE A 184 -7.76 6.54 -22.18
C ILE A 184 -8.36 5.26 -22.77
N GLU A 185 -9.63 4.96 -22.50
CA GLU A 185 -10.32 3.77 -23.03
C GLU A 185 -10.84 3.94 -24.47
N GLY A 186 -10.85 5.19 -24.98
CA GLY A 186 -11.31 5.53 -26.34
C GLY A 186 -10.21 5.61 -27.39
N GLU A 187 -8.94 5.40 -27.02
CA GLU A 187 -7.77 5.24 -27.91
C GLU A 187 -7.41 3.77 -28.10
#